data_AF-A0A353RKR6-F1
#
_entry.id   AF-A0A353RKR6-F1
#
_cell.length_a   1.000
_cell.length_b   1.000
_cell.length_c   1.000
_cell.angle_alpha   90.00
_cell.angle_beta   90.00
_cell.angle_gamma   90.00
#
_symmetry.space_group_name_H-M   'P 1'
#
loop_
_entity.id
_entity.type
_entity.pdbx_description
1 polymer ?
#
loop_
_entity_poly.entity_id
_entity_poly.type
_entity_poly.pdbx_seq_one_letter_code
_entity_poly.pdbx_strand_id
1 'polypeptide(L)'
;VIWNYQAPEGSGDTFMSVVKGTKAILKTVQDKEQGFVKQLYLQQSDGLDESEFSENLQKTIKKIQTTYPFVSALPTSHKGEYLIDIPIESREGHESHFKYVAESFFNYLGTRDMPEWEVPNTLSKYYITTKAVEVANE
;
A
#
# COMPACT_ATOMS: atom_id res chain seq x y z
N VAL A 1 -8.66 -12.85 -0.50
CA VAL A 1 -7.89 -13.24 -1.70
C VAL A 1 -8.67 -14.35 -2.38
N ILE A 2 -8.85 -14.28 -3.70
CA ILE A 2 -9.56 -15.28 -4.49
C ILE A 2 -8.55 -15.85 -5.48
N TRP A 3 -8.44 -17.18 -5.54
CA TRP A 3 -7.60 -17.87 -6.50
C TRP A 3 -8.48 -18.47 -7.59
N ASN A 4 -8.44 -17.86 -8.78
CA ASN A 4 -9.04 -18.42 -9.99
C ASN A 4 -8.02 -19.28 -10.74
N TYR A 5 -8.48 -20.16 -11.63
CA TYR A 5 -7.59 -21.03 -12.41
C TYR A 5 -6.60 -20.25 -13.29
N GLN A 6 -7.09 -19.23 -14.01
CA GLN A 6 -6.27 -18.32 -14.81
C GLN A 6 -6.98 -16.96 -14.96
N ALA A 7 -6.21 -15.91 -15.23
CA ALA A 7 -6.76 -14.62 -15.61
C ALA A 7 -7.37 -14.69 -17.03
N PRO A 8 -8.47 -13.98 -17.31
CA PRO A 8 -8.96 -13.79 -18.68
C PRO A 8 -7.89 -13.15 -19.58
N GLU A 9 -7.99 -13.35 -20.90
CA GLU A 9 -7.07 -12.75 -21.85
C GLU A 9 -7.06 -11.21 -21.72
N GLY A 10 -5.86 -10.63 -21.65
CA GLY A 10 -5.67 -9.19 -21.42
C GLY A 10 -5.98 -8.72 -19.99
N SER A 11 -6.10 -9.64 -19.02
CA SER A 11 -6.27 -9.35 -17.61
C SER A 11 -5.02 -9.68 -16.78
N GLY A 12 -4.96 -9.20 -15.55
CA GLY A 12 -3.98 -9.60 -14.54
C GLY A 12 -4.60 -9.72 -13.14
N ASP A 13 -3.75 -9.90 -12.14
CA ASP A 13 -4.16 -9.90 -10.74
C ASP A 13 -4.80 -8.57 -10.36
N THR A 14 -5.84 -8.64 -9.53
CA THR A 14 -6.50 -7.45 -8.98
C THR A 14 -6.24 -7.30 -7.50
N PHE A 15 -6.23 -6.05 -7.04
CA PHE A 15 -6.06 -5.73 -5.64
C PHE A 15 -6.86 -4.49 -5.28
N MET A 16 -7.58 -4.55 -4.18
CA MET A 16 -8.22 -3.38 -3.59
C MET A 16 -8.01 -3.41 -2.07
N SER A 17 -7.56 -2.29 -1.50
CA SER A 17 -7.55 -2.08 -0.06
C SER A 17 -8.01 -0.68 0.28
N VAL A 18 -8.60 -0.52 1.46
CA VAL A 18 -9.04 0.76 1.99
C VAL A 18 -8.62 0.88 3.44
N VAL A 19 -7.87 1.94 3.76
CA VAL A 19 -7.50 2.30 5.13
C VAL A 19 -8.17 3.63 5.46
N LYS A 20 -9.07 3.62 6.45
CA LYS A 20 -9.84 4.80 6.85
C LYS A 20 -9.16 5.46 8.05
N GLY A 21 -8.61 6.64 7.83
CA GLY A 21 -8.17 7.54 8.89
C GLY A 21 -9.24 8.58 9.22
N THR A 22 -8.99 9.34 10.29
CA THR A 22 -9.89 10.44 10.71
C THR A 22 -9.84 11.65 9.77
N LYS A 23 -8.74 11.80 9.01
CA LYS A 23 -8.54 12.95 8.11
C LYS A 23 -8.56 12.58 6.62
N ALA A 24 -8.27 11.33 6.32
CA ALA A 24 -8.21 10.86 4.96
C ALA A 24 -8.48 9.35 4.89
N ILE A 25 -8.99 8.92 3.75
CA ILE A 25 -9.13 7.53 3.37
C ILE A 25 -8.07 7.24 2.30
N LEU A 26 -7.20 6.27 2.59
CA LEU A 26 -6.26 5.74 1.61
C LEU A 26 -6.90 4.57 0.89
N LYS A 27 -6.89 4.59 -0.44
CA LYS A 27 -7.34 3.46 -1.26
C LYS A 27 -6.19 3.00 -2.13
N THR A 28 -5.93 1.70 -2.15
CA THR A 28 -5.02 1.11 -3.13
C THR A 28 -5.85 0.30 -4.10
N VAL A 29 -5.69 0.55 -5.41
CA VAL A 29 -6.48 -0.10 -6.46
C VAL A 29 -5.55 -0.62 -7.54
N GLN A 30 -5.78 -1.85 -7.98
CA GLN A 30 -5.10 -2.50 -9.10
C GLN A 30 -6.17 -3.27 -9.85
N ASP A 31 -6.67 -2.70 -10.94
CA ASP A 31 -7.61 -3.36 -11.83
C ASP A 31 -7.39 -2.93 -13.29
N LYS A 32 -8.33 -3.28 -14.17
CA LYS A 32 -8.26 -2.99 -15.60
C LYS A 32 -8.18 -1.49 -15.90
N GLU A 33 -8.86 -0.64 -15.13
CA GLU A 33 -8.88 0.81 -15.35
C GLU A 33 -7.50 1.44 -15.12
N GLN A 34 -6.70 0.86 -14.22
CA GLN A 34 -5.30 1.27 -14.01
C GLN A 34 -4.29 0.40 -14.76
N GLY A 35 -4.74 -0.42 -15.72
CA GLY A 35 -3.87 -1.30 -16.51
C GLY A 35 -3.16 -2.36 -15.67
N PHE A 36 -3.78 -2.82 -14.58
CA PHE A 36 -3.23 -3.74 -13.58
C PHE A 36 -1.97 -3.23 -12.88
N VAL A 37 -1.73 -1.92 -12.92
CA VAL A 37 -0.68 -1.26 -12.16
C VAL A 37 -1.29 -0.70 -10.87
N LYS A 38 -0.75 -1.10 -9.72
CA LYS A 38 -1.25 -0.71 -8.40
C LYS A 38 -1.15 0.80 -8.17
N GLN A 39 -2.26 1.50 -8.01
CA GLN A 39 -2.31 2.93 -7.72
C GLN A 39 -2.72 3.20 -6.28
N LEU A 40 -2.27 4.33 -5.74
CA LEU A 40 -2.64 4.83 -4.42
C LEU A 40 -3.45 6.11 -4.57
N TYR A 41 -4.65 6.12 -4.01
CA TYR A 41 -5.53 7.28 -3.95
C TYR A 41 -5.68 7.73 -2.51
N LEU A 42 -5.81 9.04 -2.36
CA LEU A 42 -6.10 9.70 -1.11
C LEU A 42 -7.42 10.47 -1.26
N GLN A 43 -8.41 10.11 -0.46
CA GLN A 43 -9.69 10.79 -0.39
C GLN A 43 -9.78 11.56 0.92
N GLN A 44 -10.09 12.85 0.84
CA GLN A 44 -10.41 13.68 1.99
C GLN A 44 -11.64 13.14 2.74
N SER A 45 -11.58 13.12 4.07
CA SER A 45 -12.74 12.77 4.91
C SER A 45 -13.80 13.88 4.91
N ASP A 46 -15.07 13.49 5.06
CA ASP A 46 -16.21 14.42 5.07
C ASP A 46 -16.07 15.52 6.12
N GLY A 47 -16.48 16.74 5.76
CA GLY A 47 -16.52 17.89 6.67
C GLY A 47 -15.17 18.60 6.90
N LEU A 48 -14.09 18.16 6.27
CA LEU A 48 -12.82 18.89 6.28
C LEU A 48 -12.83 20.04 5.27
N ASP A 49 -12.08 21.10 5.59
CA ASP A 49 -11.81 22.18 4.64
C ASP A 49 -10.86 21.71 3.53
N GLU A 50 -11.25 21.97 2.28
CA GLU A 50 -10.53 21.51 1.07
C GLU A 50 -9.17 22.21 0.92
N SER A 51 -9.06 23.48 1.30
CA SER A 51 -7.80 24.22 1.25
C SER A 51 -6.82 23.69 2.29
N GLU A 52 -7.29 23.50 3.52
CA GLU A 52 -6.48 22.92 4.60
C GLU A 52 -5.98 21.52 4.24
N PHE A 53 -6.85 20.68 3.67
CA PHE A 53 -6.48 19.34 3.24
C PHE A 53 -5.41 19.36 2.15
N SER A 54 -5.62 20.18 1.10
CA SER A 54 -4.68 20.32 -0.01
C SER A 54 -3.31 20.84 0.47
N GLU A 55 -3.28 21.85 1.35
CA GLU A 55 -2.03 22.37 1.91
C GLU A 55 -1.27 21.31 2.72
N ASN A 56 -1.98 20.53 3.54
CA ASN A 56 -1.39 19.45 4.33
C ASN A 56 -0.89 18.31 3.46
N LEU A 57 -1.60 17.99 2.37
CA LEU A 57 -1.16 17.03 1.36
C LEU A 57 0.14 17.50 0.72
N GLN A 58 0.21 18.76 0.25
CA GLN A 58 1.41 19.30 -0.38
C GLN A 58 2.62 19.32 0.57
N LYS A 59 2.43 19.66 1.85
CA LYS A 59 3.49 19.56 2.87
C LYS A 59 3.96 18.11 3.05
N THR A 60 3.04 17.16 3.06
CA THR A 60 3.34 15.73 3.18
C THR A 60 4.12 15.21 1.96
N ILE A 61 3.69 15.56 0.75
CA ILE A 61 4.39 15.19 -0.50
C ILE A 61 5.81 15.74 -0.49
N LYS A 62 6.02 17.01 -0.13
CA LYS A 62 7.37 17.60 -0.02
C LYS A 62 8.26 16.83 0.95
N LYS A 63 7.71 16.33 2.06
CA LYS A 63 8.45 15.49 3.01
C LYS A 63 8.79 14.12 2.41
N ILE A 64 7.88 13.50 1.67
CA ILE A 64 8.13 12.20 1.00
C ILE A 64 9.18 12.37 -0.10
N GLN A 65 9.16 13.49 -0.82
CA GLN A 65 10.10 13.82 -1.89
C GLN A 65 11.56 13.93 -1.43
N THR A 66 11.84 14.08 -0.12
CA THR A 66 13.23 14.03 0.38
C THR A 66 13.86 12.65 0.19
N THR A 67 13.04 11.60 0.16
CA THR A 67 13.48 10.20 -0.03
C THR A 67 13.08 9.69 -1.41
N TYR A 68 11.91 10.09 -1.91
CA TYR A 68 11.37 9.68 -3.20
C TYR A 68 11.03 10.90 -4.07
N PRO A 69 12.02 11.55 -4.70
CA PRO A 69 11.83 12.83 -5.41
C PRO A 69 10.80 12.80 -6.54
N PHE A 70 10.53 11.60 -7.08
CA PHE A 70 9.59 11.37 -8.18
C PHE A 70 8.11 11.32 -7.73
N VAL A 71 7.82 11.28 -6.43
CA VAL A 71 6.43 11.19 -5.93
C VAL A 71 5.72 12.53 -6.08
N SER A 72 4.50 12.52 -6.62
CA SER A 72 3.65 13.71 -6.69
C SER A 72 2.19 13.39 -6.33
N ALA A 73 1.34 14.41 -6.26
CA ALA A 73 -0.10 14.25 -6.06
C ALA A 73 -0.87 14.98 -7.15
N LEU A 74 -1.73 14.26 -7.85
CA LEU A 74 -2.55 14.77 -8.95
C LEU A 74 -4.03 14.77 -8.53
N PRO A 75 -4.77 15.88 -8.72
CA PRO A 75 -6.21 15.86 -8.50
C PRO A 75 -6.87 14.90 -9.49
N THR A 76 -7.92 14.21 -9.05
CA THR A 76 -8.75 13.38 -9.92
C THR A 76 -10.00 14.14 -10.37
N SER A 77 -10.88 13.48 -11.13
CA SER A 77 -12.23 14.00 -11.42
C SER A 77 -13.14 14.05 -10.19
N HIS A 78 -12.81 13.34 -9.11
CA HIS A 78 -13.58 13.31 -7.88
C HIS A 78 -13.07 14.36 -6.89
N LYS A 79 -14.00 15.18 -6.40
CA LYS A 79 -13.69 16.26 -5.47
C LYS A 79 -13.05 15.71 -4.18
N GLY A 80 -11.93 16.31 -3.78
CA GLY A 80 -11.18 15.90 -2.59
C GLY A 80 -10.42 14.56 -2.75
N GLU A 81 -10.38 13.98 -3.95
CA GLU A 81 -9.62 12.76 -4.24
C GLU A 81 -8.39 13.08 -5.09
N TYR A 82 -7.25 12.55 -4.67
CA TYR A 82 -5.96 12.72 -5.31
C TYR A 82 -5.34 11.36 -5.62
N LEU A 83 -4.77 11.22 -6.81
CA LEU A 83 -3.85 10.14 -7.15
C LEU A 83 -2.46 10.50 -6.62
N ILE A 84 -1.85 9.61 -5.84
CA ILE A 84 -0.43 9.70 -5.50
C ILE A 84 0.34 9.12 -6.68
N ASP A 85 0.85 10.00 -7.52
CA ASP A 85 1.51 9.63 -8.75
C ASP A 85 2.96 9.20 -8.49
N ILE A 86 3.27 8.02 -9.00
CA ILE A 86 4.57 7.35 -8.88
C ILE A 86 4.88 6.77 -10.26
N PRO A 87 5.90 7.29 -10.98
CA PRO A 87 6.24 6.82 -12.32
C PRO A 87 6.56 5.32 -12.33
N ILE A 88 6.16 4.61 -13.38
CA ILE A 88 6.27 3.15 -13.44
C ILE A 88 7.73 2.67 -13.40
N GLU A 89 8.62 3.44 -14.03
CA GLU A 89 10.07 3.24 -14.04
C GLU A 89 10.70 3.38 -12.64
N SER A 90 10.01 4.04 -11.72
CA SER A 90 10.44 4.20 -10.32
C SER A 90 9.86 3.12 -9.40
N ARG A 91 9.14 2.13 -9.96
CA ARG A 91 8.52 1.04 -9.20
C ARG A 91 9.34 -0.21 -9.34
N GLU A 92 9.86 -0.68 -8.22
CA GLU A 92 10.64 -1.90 -8.19
C GLU A 92 9.76 -3.16 -8.28
N GLY A 93 10.31 -4.20 -8.89
CA GLY A 93 9.62 -5.46 -9.11
C GLY A 93 9.65 -6.38 -7.88
N HIS A 94 8.94 -7.51 -8.00
CA HIS A 94 8.84 -8.52 -6.95
C HIS A 94 10.21 -9.01 -6.45
N GLU A 95 11.16 -9.27 -7.36
CA GLU A 95 12.48 -9.78 -6.99
C GLU A 95 13.31 -8.78 -6.19
N SER A 96 13.24 -7.49 -6.51
CA SER A 96 13.88 -6.43 -5.72
C SER A 96 13.30 -6.38 -4.31
N HIS A 97 11.98 -6.49 -4.16
CA HIS A 97 11.35 -6.54 -2.85
C HIS A 97 11.78 -7.78 -2.06
N PHE A 98 11.92 -8.94 -2.70
CA PHE A 98 12.40 -10.16 -2.05
C PHE A 98 13.86 -10.02 -1.59
N LYS A 99 14.70 -9.36 -2.38
CA LYS A 99 16.07 -9.04 -2.00
C LYS A 99 16.13 -8.23 -0.70
N TYR A 100 15.27 -7.23 -0.50
CA TYR A 100 15.25 -6.43 0.73
C TYR A 100 14.92 -7.24 1.99
N VAL A 101 14.04 -8.24 1.87
CA VAL A 101 13.75 -9.17 2.96
C VAL A 101 14.97 -10.01 3.29
N ALA A 102 15.68 -10.51 2.28
CA ALA A 102 16.91 -11.27 2.48
C ALA A 102 18.02 -10.43 3.11
N GLU A 103 18.23 -9.19 2.65
CA GLU A 103 19.20 -8.26 3.22
C GLU A 103 18.90 -7.98 4.70
N SER A 104 17.63 -7.72 5.03
CA SER A 104 17.20 -7.52 6.43
C SER A 104 17.47 -8.75 7.29
N PHE A 105 17.16 -9.94 6.79
CA PHE A 105 17.42 -11.20 7.48
C PHE A 105 18.92 -11.41 7.76
N PHE A 106 19.78 -11.23 6.76
CA PHE A 106 21.22 -11.40 6.93
C PHE A 106 21.82 -10.35 7.86
N ASN A 107 21.31 -9.12 7.83
CA ASN A 107 21.67 -8.09 8.80
C ASN A 107 21.37 -8.58 10.23
N TYR A 108 20.11 -8.95 10.52
CA TYR A 108 19.70 -9.42 11.85
C TYR A 108 20.45 -10.68 12.31
N LEU A 109 20.83 -11.55 11.39
CA LEU A 109 21.64 -12.73 11.69
C LEU A 109 23.02 -12.35 12.24
N GLY A 110 23.64 -11.30 11.68
CA GLY A 110 24.95 -10.80 12.09
C GLY A 110 24.89 -9.90 13.33
N THR A 111 23.99 -8.93 13.34
CA THR A 111 23.88 -7.87 14.37
C THR A 111 23.11 -8.31 15.61
N ARG A 112 22.20 -9.29 15.47
CA ARG A 112 21.26 -9.73 16.52
C ARG A 112 20.33 -8.61 17.02
N ASP A 113 20.04 -7.62 16.19
CA ASP A 113 19.23 -6.43 16.53
C ASP A 113 17.84 -6.43 15.87
N MET A 114 17.25 -7.62 15.69
CA MET A 114 15.88 -7.73 15.17
C MET A 114 14.92 -6.92 16.06
N PRO A 115 14.05 -6.07 15.47
CA PRO A 115 13.11 -5.27 16.25
C PRO A 115 12.20 -6.12 17.13
N GLU A 116 11.96 -5.68 18.37
CA GLU A 116 11.19 -6.44 19.37
C GLU A 116 9.76 -6.79 18.92
N TRP A 117 9.21 -6.03 17.96
CA TRP A 117 7.85 -6.25 17.44
C TRP A 117 7.77 -7.36 16.39
N GLU A 118 8.87 -7.83 15.80
CA GLU A 118 8.85 -8.81 14.70
C GLU A 118 8.23 -10.15 15.13
N VAL A 119 8.67 -10.68 16.27
CA VAL A 119 8.18 -11.94 16.83
C VAL A 119 6.69 -11.88 17.21
N PRO A 120 6.24 -10.93 18.07
CA PRO A 120 4.83 -10.87 18.47
C PRO A 120 3.89 -10.56 17.29
N ASN A 121 4.30 -9.72 16.33
CA ASN A 121 3.48 -9.45 15.15
C ASN A 121 3.40 -10.67 14.23
N THR A 122 4.48 -11.43 14.08
CA THR A 122 4.48 -12.68 13.31
C THR A 122 3.57 -13.73 13.95
N LEU A 123 3.64 -13.91 15.28
CA LEU A 123 2.73 -14.79 16.01
C LEU A 123 1.26 -14.36 15.87
N SER A 124 0.99 -13.05 15.99
CA SER A 124 -0.35 -12.50 15.81
C SER A 124 -0.89 -12.75 14.40
N LYS A 125 -0.05 -12.55 13.37
CA LYS A 125 -0.38 -12.87 11.97
C LYS A 125 -0.79 -14.32 11.82
N TYR A 126 0.00 -15.26 12.34
CA TYR A 126 -0.33 -16.69 12.26
C TYR A 126 -1.58 -17.03 13.06
N TYR A 127 -1.73 -16.49 14.27
CA TYR A 127 -2.92 -16.72 15.09
C TYR A 127 -4.21 -16.30 14.37
N ILE A 128 -4.22 -15.08 13.79
CA ILE A 128 -5.38 -14.55 13.06
C ILE A 128 -5.71 -15.46 11.87
N THR A 129 -4.71 -15.86 11.08
CA THR A 129 -4.96 -16.65 9.87
C THR A 129 -5.36 -18.09 10.18
N THR A 130 -4.76 -18.74 11.18
CA THR A 130 -5.16 -20.11 11.56
C THR A 130 -6.52 -20.13 12.24
N LYS A 131 -6.83 -19.15 13.10
CA LYS A 131 -8.14 -19.06 13.75
C LYS A 131 -9.26 -18.76 12.75
N ALA A 132 -8.99 -17.97 11.72
CA ALA A 132 -9.93 -17.76 10.63
C ALA A 132 -10.24 -19.05 9.86
N VAL A 133 -9.25 -19.94 9.67
CA VAL A 133 -9.48 -21.27 9.05
C VAL A 133 -10.35 -22.15 9.93
N GLU A 134 -10.16 -22.14 11.26
CA GLU A 134 -11.02 -22.87 12.18
C GLU A 134 -12.48 -22.42 12.05
N VAL A 135 -12.74 -21.10 12.10
CA VAL A 135 -14.09 -20.53 11.98
C VAL A 135 -14.71 -20.80 10.61
N ALA A 136 -13.92 -20.80 9.53
CA ALA A 136 -14.43 -21.07 8.19
C ALA A 136 -14.82 -22.54 7.95
N ASN A 137 -14.34 -23.45 8.80
CA ASN A 137 -14.67 -24.88 8.74
C ASN A 137 -15.81 -25.29 9.70
N GLU A 138 -16.36 -24.35 10.48
CA GLU A 138 -17.57 -24.53 11.30
C GLU A 138 -18.84 -24.32 10.45
#